data_AF-A0A484NDK3-F1
#
_entry.id   AF-A0A484NDK3-F1
#
_cell.length_a   1.000
_cell.length_b   1.000
_cell.length_c   1.000
_cell.angle_alpha   90.00
_cell.angle_beta   90.00
_cell.angle_gamma   90.00
#
_symmetry.space_group_name_H-M   'P 1'
#
loop_
_entity.id
_entity.type
_entity.pdbx_description
1 polymer ?
#
loop_
_entity_poly.entity_id
_entity_poly.type
_entity_poly.pdbx_seq_one_letter_code
_entity_poly.pdbx_strand_id
1 'polypeptide(L)'
;MSKQTYSVCFCFRRRFHLAEAEAPAEIRSIFNQYSENGVMSVANLHRFLIEVQKEENATVEDAQALADSLHYLKLLRHKGLNLNEFFKYISSGANSLSNPKIGIHHDMNSLLSHYFIYTGHNSYLTGNQLSSDCSDAPIIQALQRGVRVIELDIWPNTTKDNVDVLHGRTLTAPVALSKCLKSIKEYAFSASDYPLIITLEDHLTPDLQAKVAQMIKQTFGDMLYSPGTECLKEFPSPESLKKRVIISTKPPKEYQQTKEVKEKTTKESSSAETEAWGSEVSDLTPTYNNDKTM
;
A
#
# COMPACT_ATOMS: atom_id res chain seq x y z
N MET A 1 38.57 1.41 16.33
CA MET A 1 37.94 0.51 17.32
C MET A 1 37.30 1.27 18.47
N SER A 2 35.99 1.52 18.39
CA SER A 2 35.20 2.15 19.45
C SER A 2 34.95 1.14 20.58
N LYS A 3 35.34 1.48 21.82
CA LYS A 3 35.09 0.65 23.01
C LYS A 3 33.81 1.13 23.70
N GLN A 4 32.73 0.36 23.63
CA GLN A 4 31.55 0.62 24.45
C GLN A 4 31.68 -0.09 25.79
N THR A 5 31.42 0.64 26.87
CA THR A 5 31.52 0.13 28.24
C THR A 5 30.14 0.14 28.87
N TYR A 6 29.66 -1.01 29.32
CA TYR A 6 28.39 -1.12 30.03
C TYR A 6 28.64 -1.59 31.46
N SER A 7 27.96 -0.97 32.43
CA SER A 7 28.01 -1.37 33.85
C SER A 7 27.01 -2.50 34.10
N VAL A 8 27.48 -3.63 34.61
CA VAL A 8 26.61 -4.73 35.07
C VAL A 8 26.78 -4.83 36.58
N CYS A 9 25.68 -4.71 37.33
CA CYS A 9 25.65 -4.73 38.80
C CYS A 9 26.65 -3.77 39.48
N PHE A 10 26.54 -2.47 39.20
CA PHE A 10 27.13 -1.30 39.91
C PHE A 10 28.65 -1.28 40.24
N CYS A 11 29.37 -2.39 40.10
CA CYS A 11 30.76 -2.57 40.50
C CYS A 11 31.60 -3.25 39.41
N PHE A 12 30.99 -3.86 38.39
CA PHE A 12 31.69 -4.55 37.31
C PHE A 12 31.48 -3.83 35.96
N ARG A 13 32.57 -3.36 35.36
CA ARG A 13 32.57 -2.82 33.98
C ARG A 13 32.99 -3.93 33.02
N ARG A 14 32.05 -4.41 32.19
CA ARG A 14 32.39 -5.28 31.06
C ARG A 14 32.70 -4.43 29.84
N ARG A 15 33.85 -4.71 29.21
CA ARG A 15 34.22 -4.14 27.91
C ARG A 15 33.84 -5.14 26.84
N PHE A 16 32.91 -4.76 25.98
CA PHE A 16 32.64 -5.53 24.77
C PHE A 16 33.41 -4.88 23.63
N HIS A 17 34.20 -5.69 22.94
CA HIS A 17 34.67 -5.33 21.62
C HIS A 17 33.47 -5.54 20.68
N LEU A 18 32.89 -4.46 20.15
CA LEU A 18 32.19 -4.61 18.88
C LEU A 18 33.27 -5.04 17.89
N ALA A 19 33.25 -6.29 17.47
CA ALA A 19 34.00 -6.70 16.30
C ALA A 19 33.52 -5.81 15.15
N GLU A 20 34.42 -5.06 14.53
CA GLU A 20 34.10 -4.43 13.24
C GLU A 20 33.69 -5.58 12.32
N ALA A 21 32.51 -5.49 11.70
CA ALA A 21 32.01 -6.55 10.84
C ALA A 21 33.03 -6.77 9.72
N GLU A 22 33.70 -7.93 9.73
CA GLU A 22 34.60 -8.30 8.65
C GLU A 22 33.79 -8.69 7.41
N ALA A 23 34.29 -8.33 6.24
CA ALA A 23 33.67 -8.72 4.98
C ALA A 23 33.64 -10.27 4.87
N PRO A 24 32.47 -10.88 4.57
CA PRO A 24 32.38 -12.31 4.29
C PRO A 24 33.33 -12.78 3.18
N ALA A 25 33.63 -14.08 3.12
CA ALA A 25 34.58 -14.63 2.16
C ALA A 25 34.12 -14.41 0.70
N GLU A 26 32.82 -14.47 0.46
CA GLU A 26 32.18 -14.27 -0.84
C GLU A 26 32.35 -12.82 -1.31
N ILE A 27 32.12 -11.85 -0.43
CA ILE A 27 32.32 -10.42 -0.71
C ILE A 27 33.79 -10.12 -0.97
N ARG A 28 34.70 -10.73 -0.20
CA ARG A 28 36.15 -10.63 -0.43
C ARG A 28 36.56 -11.19 -1.79
N SER A 29 36.02 -12.35 -2.17
CA SER A 29 36.28 -12.98 -3.46
C SER A 29 35.87 -12.06 -4.62
N ILE A 30 34.64 -11.54 -4.56
CA ILE A 30 34.14 -10.58 -5.54
C ILE A 30 35.01 -9.32 -5.58
N PHE A 31 35.31 -8.71 -4.42
CA PHE A 31 36.16 -7.52 -4.37
C PHE A 31 37.52 -7.77 -5.05
N ASN A 32 38.17 -8.89 -4.75
CA ASN A 32 39.48 -9.24 -5.32
C ASN A 32 39.45 -9.42 -6.84
N GLN A 33 38.34 -9.91 -7.41
CA GLN A 33 38.19 -10.05 -8.87
C GLN A 33 38.14 -8.69 -9.61
N TYR A 34 37.72 -7.63 -8.91
CA TYR A 34 37.58 -6.28 -9.47
C TYR A 34 38.56 -5.29 -8.82
N SER A 35 39.61 -5.76 -8.14
CA SER A 35 40.56 -4.90 -7.46
C SER A 35 42.00 -5.24 -7.82
N GLU A 36 42.83 -4.21 -7.85
CA GLU A 36 44.28 -4.34 -8.03
C GLU A 36 44.97 -3.78 -6.79
N ASN A 37 45.90 -4.54 -6.20
CA ASN A 37 46.62 -4.14 -4.99
C ASN A 37 45.72 -3.72 -3.83
N GLY A 38 44.55 -4.36 -3.69
CA GLY A 38 43.58 -4.07 -2.62
C GLY A 38 42.73 -2.83 -2.85
N VAL A 39 42.73 -2.25 -4.05
CA VAL A 39 41.91 -1.10 -4.43
C VAL A 39 41.09 -1.41 -5.68
N MET A 40 39.78 -1.21 -5.59
CA MET A 40 38.84 -1.24 -6.71
C MET A 40 38.81 0.15 -7.35
N SER A 41 39.43 0.33 -8.51
CA SER A 41 39.38 1.60 -9.24
C SER A 41 37.95 1.97 -9.65
N VAL A 42 37.70 3.23 -10.01
CA VAL A 42 36.39 3.68 -10.51
C VAL A 42 35.97 2.93 -11.78
N ALA A 43 36.92 2.62 -12.67
CA ALA A 43 36.65 1.81 -13.85
C ALA A 43 36.26 0.36 -13.48
N ASN A 44 36.90 -0.22 -12.48
CA ASN A 44 36.53 -1.57 -12.03
C ASN A 44 35.21 -1.58 -11.26
N LEU A 45 34.91 -0.51 -10.50
CA LEU A 45 33.61 -0.33 -9.85
C LEU A 45 32.50 -0.21 -10.89
N HIS A 46 32.70 0.57 -11.95
CA HIS A 46 31.77 0.67 -13.08
C HIS A 46 31.54 -0.70 -13.73
N ARG A 47 32.62 -1.46 -13.99
CA ARG A 47 32.50 -2.84 -14.50
C ARG A 47 31.73 -3.75 -13.54
N PHE A 48 31.96 -3.64 -12.23
CA PHE A 48 31.22 -4.38 -11.22
C PHE A 48 29.72 -4.05 -11.23
N LEU A 49 29.34 -2.77 -11.37
CA LEU A 49 27.93 -2.34 -11.45
C LEU A 49 27.23 -2.98 -12.66
N ILE A 50 27.90 -3.05 -13.81
CA ILE A 50 27.34 -3.68 -15.01
C ILE A 50 27.33 -5.21 -14.90
N GLU A 51 28.48 -5.83 -14.62
CA GLU A 51 28.64 -7.28 -14.73
C GLU A 51 27.97 -8.03 -13.56
N VAL A 52 27.99 -7.46 -12.36
CA VAL A 52 27.49 -8.09 -11.13
C VAL A 52 26.15 -7.50 -10.68
N GLN A 53 26.04 -6.18 -10.54
CA GLN A 53 24.77 -5.54 -10.13
C GLN A 53 23.72 -5.49 -11.25
N LYS A 54 24.12 -5.77 -12.50
CA LYS A 54 23.26 -5.73 -13.70
C LYS A 54 22.66 -4.34 -13.96
N GLU A 55 23.37 -3.29 -13.56
CA GLU A 55 23.03 -1.91 -13.86
C GLU A 55 23.54 -1.54 -15.26
N GLU A 56 22.87 -2.03 -16.32
CA GLU A 56 23.33 -1.89 -17.71
C GLU A 56 23.51 -0.44 -18.17
N ASN A 57 22.75 0.49 -17.59
CA ASN A 57 22.80 1.92 -17.90
C ASN A 57 23.74 2.71 -16.97
N ALA A 58 24.45 2.05 -16.04
CA ALA A 58 25.39 2.74 -15.15
C ALA A 58 26.51 3.40 -15.96
N THR A 59 26.79 4.66 -15.67
CA THR A 59 27.87 5.42 -16.29
C THR A 59 29.13 5.40 -15.43
N VAL A 60 30.26 5.81 -16.00
CA VAL A 60 31.51 5.97 -15.23
C VAL A 60 31.35 7.09 -14.20
N GLU A 61 30.56 8.11 -14.53
CA GLU A 61 30.19 9.22 -13.65
C GLU A 61 29.37 8.73 -12.44
N ASP A 62 28.45 7.79 -12.64
CA ASP A 62 27.69 7.16 -11.55
C ASP A 62 28.62 6.39 -10.61
N ALA A 63 29.57 5.62 -11.16
CA ALA A 63 30.56 4.91 -10.38
C ALA A 63 31.49 5.86 -9.61
N GLN A 64 31.89 6.98 -10.21
CA GLN A 64 32.68 8.02 -9.55
C GLN A 64 31.89 8.68 -8.41
N ALA A 65 30.63 9.05 -8.66
CA ALA A 65 29.76 9.66 -7.65
C ALA A 65 29.52 8.70 -6.46
N LEU A 66 29.36 7.41 -6.75
CA LEU A 66 29.25 6.37 -5.73
C LEU A 66 30.53 6.27 -4.90
N ALA A 67 31.70 6.18 -5.55
CA ALA A 67 32.98 6.13 -4.85
C ALA A 67 33.19 7.36 -3.95
N ASP A 68 32.92 8.55 -4.48
CA ASP A 68 33.03 9.81 -3.75
C ASP A 68 32.11 9.87 -2.52
N SER A 69 30.92 9.27 -2.61
CA SER A 69 29.95 9.24 -1.51
C SER A 69 30.39 8.34 -0.33
N LEU A 70 31.22 7.33 -0.61
CA LEU A 70 31.67 6.33 0.37
C LEU A 70 32.92 6.76 1.14
N HIS A 71 33.65 7.78 0.66
CA HIS A 71 34.79 8.37 1.34
C HIS A 71 34.34 9.19 2.56
N TYR A 72 34.14 8.48 3.68
CA TYR A 72 33.71 9.04 4.98
C TYR A 72 34.62 10.17 5.50
N LEU A 73 35.89 10.19 5.08
CA LEU A 73 36.82 11.28 5.35
C LEU A 73 37.33 11.84 4.02
N LYS A 74 36.84 13.02 3.63
CA LYS A 74 37.29 13.81 2.45
C LYS A 74 38.81 14.06 2.37
N LEU A 75 39.56 13.65 3.40
CA LEU A 75 41.01 13.82 3.55
C LEU A 75 41.82 12.74 2.82
N LEU A 76 41.24 11.58 2.51
CA LEU A 76 41.91 10.48 1.79
C LEU A 76 41.17 10.21 0.48
N ARG A 77 41.44 11.04 -0.54
CA ARG A 77 40.99 10.78 -1.91
C ARG A 77 41.96 9.81 -2.58
N HIS A 78 41.88 8.52 -2.24
CA HIS A 78 42.49 7.48 -3.07
C HIS A 78 41.60 7.21 -4.30
N LYS A 79 42.20 6.77 -5.41
CA LYS A 79 41.50 6.54 -6.69
C LYS A 79 40.71 5.21 -6.69
N GLY A 80 39.73 5.05 -5.80
CA GLY A 80 38.90 3.85 -5.76
C GLY A 80 38.41 3.44 -4.38
N LEU A 81 37.82 2.25 -4.27
CA LEU A 81 37.32 1.68 -3.02
C LEU A 81 38.27 0.63 -2.45
N ASN A 82 38.53 0.65 -1.14
CA ASN A 82 39.10 -0.51 -0.46
C ASN A 82 38.01 -1.52 -0.06
N LEU A 83 38.42 -2.71 0.40
CA LEU A 83 37.50 -3.80 0.76
C LEU A 83 36.44 -3.38 1.79
N ASN A 84 36.81 -2.55 2.77
CA ASN A 84 35.88 -2.10 3.81
C ASN A 84 34.86 -1.11 3.26
N GLU A 85 35.28 -0.19 2.38
CA GLU A 85 34.38 0.73 1.69
C GLU A 85 33.42 -0.01 0.75
N PHE A 86 33.93 -0.99 0.01
CA PHE A 86 33.10 -1.87 -0.83
C PHE A 86 32.08 -2.68 0.00
N PHE A 87 32.51 -3.31 1.10
CA PHE A 87 31.62 -4.07 1.96
C PHE A 87 30.52 -3.20 2.59
N LYS A 88 30.87 -1.97 3.00
CA LYS A 88 29.89 -0.98 3.46
C LYS A 88 28.90 -0.62 2.37
N TYR A 89 29.36 -0.40 1.13
CA TYR A 89 28.47 -0.14 0.00
C TYR A 89 27.47 -1.28 -0.21
N ILE A 90 27.93 -2.53 -0.34
CA ILE A 90 27.07 -3.70 -0.53
C ILE A 90 26.02 -3.82 0.57
N SER A 91 26.38 -3.47 1.81
CA SER A 91 25.50 -3.53 2.98
C SER A 91 24.66 -2.27 3.19
N SER A 92 24.89 -1.22 2.39
CA SER A 92 24.23 0.08 2.56
C SER A 92 22.93 0.16 1.79
N GLY A 93 22.08 1.12 2.16
CA GLY A 93 20.88 1.46 1.38
C GLY A 93 21.19 1.94 -0.04
N ALA A 94 22.44 2.31 -0.36
CA ALA A 94 22.82 2.66 -1.73
C ALA A 94 22.85 1.43 -2.66
N ASN A 95 22.97 0.22 -2.10
CA ASN A 95 22.87 -1.05 -2.80
C ASN A 95 21.54 -1.77 -2.48
N SER A 96 20.49 -1.01 -2.17
CA SER A 96 19.18 -1.60 -1.89
C SER A 96 18.58 -2.19 -3.16
N LEU A 97 18.02 -3.41 -3.05
CA LEU A 97 17.26 -4.05 -4.13
C LEU A 97 16.06 -3.21 -4.59
N SER A 98 15.51 -2.41 -3.67
CA SER A 98 14.51 -1.42 -4.00
C SER A 98 15.23 -0.16 -4.43
N ASN A 99 15.01 0.30 -5.67
CA ASN A 99 15.54 1.58 -6.12
C ASN A 99 14.52 2.69 -5.82
N PRO A 100 14.60 3.39 -4.68
CA PRO A 100 13.64 4.43 -4.32
C PRO A 100 13.66 5.63 -5.28
N LYS A 101 14.68 5.74 -6.16
CA LYS A 101 14.77 6.82 -7.15
C LYS A 101 13.78 6.68 -8.30
N ILE A 102 13.19 5.49 -8.49
CA ILE A 102 12.33 5.22 -9.66
C ILE A 102 10.99 5.97 -9.57
N GLY A 103 10.56 6.42 -8.38
CA GLY A 103 9.30 7.17 -8.25
C GLY A 103 8.11 6.46 -8.92
N ILE A 104 7.12 7.24 -9.36
CA ILE A 104 6.01 6.73 -10.15
C ILE A 104 6.49 6.56 -11.61
N HIS A 105 6.44 5.33 -12.11
CA HIS A 105 6.99 4.95 -13.42
C HIS A 105 6.00 4.18 -14.32
N HIS A 106 4.91 3.66 -13.76
CA HIS A 106 3.84 3.06 -14.55
C HIS A 106 3.01 4.14 -15.26
N ASP A 107 2.36 3.79 -16.37
CA ASP A 107 1.34 4.66 -16.95
C ASP A 107 0.16 4.77 -15.96
N MET A 108 -0.17 5.99 -15.55
CA MET A 108 -1.25 6.29 -14.60
C MET A 108 -2.51 6.85 -15.30
N ASN A 109 -2.54 6.84 -16.64
CA ASN A 109 -3.66 7.31 -17.46
C ASN A 109 -4.60 6.22 -17.93
N SER A 110 -4.31 4.94 -17.68
CA SER A 110 -5.24 3.84 -17.94
C SER A 110 -6.42 3.84 -16.96
N LEU A 111 -7.47 3.08 -17.26
CA LEU A 111 -8.68 3.01 -16.42
C LEU A 111 -8.37 2.48 -15.02
N LEU A 112 -9.06 2.98 -13.98
CA LEU A 112 -8.83 2.57 -12.59
C LEU A 112 -8.91 1.04 -12.38
N SER A 113 -9.73 0.35 -13.16
CA SER A 113 -9.88 -1.11 -13.14
C SER A 113 -8.64 -1.90 -13.60
N HIS A 114 -7.63 -1.24 -14.19
CA HIS A 114 -6.41 -1.89 -14.66
C HIS A 114 -5.32 -1.98 -13.58
N TYR A 115 -5.56 -1.44 -12.39
CA TYR A 115 -4.56 -1.34 -11.33
C TYR A 115 -4.93 -2.21 -10.13
N PHE A 116 -3.92 -2.83 -9.52
CA PHE A 116 -4.06 -3.30 -8.14
C PHE A 116 -4.05 -2.11 -7.19
N ILE A 117 -5.01 -2.06 -6.29
CA ILE A 117 -5.18 -0.97 -5.34
C ILE A 117 -4.85 -1.50 -3.94
N TYR A 118 -3.96 -0.82 -3.21
CA TYR A 118 -3.63 -1.20 -1.84
C TYR A 118 -4.82 -0.92 -0.93
N THR A 119 -5.49 -1.97 -0.45
CA THR A 119 -6.77 -1.88 0.26
C THR A 119 -6.63 -2.22 1.74
N GLY A 120 -7.31 -1.46 2.61
CA GLY A 120 -7.51 -1.80 4.02
C GLY A 120 -8.89 -2.40 4.26
N HIS A 121 -8.95 -3.49 5.02
CA HIS A 121 -10.19 -4.13 5.47
C HIS A 121 -10.44 -3.82 6.94
N ASN A 122 -11.67 -3.46 7.30
CA ASN A 122 -12.06 -3.00 8.64
C ASN A 122 -11.03 -2.03 9.23
N SER A 123 -10.74 -0.97 8.46
CA SER A 123 -9.60 -0.05 8.68
C SER A 123 -9.67 0.73 10.00
N TYR A 124 -10.82 0.68 10.67
CA TYR A 124 -11.11 1.33 11.93
C TYR A 124 -10.75 0.46 13.16
N LEU A 125 -10.48 -0.84 12.99
CA LEU A 125 -10.17 -1.74 14.12
C LEU A 125 -8.74 -1.53 14.63
N THR A 126 -8.59 -1.43 15.95
CA THR A 126 -7.29 -1.30 16.62
C THR A 126 -6.60 -2.65 16.87
N GLY A 127 -7.32 -3.75 16.70
CA GLY A 127 -6.82 -5.10 16.93
C GLY A 127 -7.69 -6.18 16.30
N ASN A 128 -8.25 -7.07 17.12
CA ASN A 128 -9.02 -8.22 16.65
C ASN A 128 -10.46 -7.87 16.21
N GLN A 129 -11.07 -8.77 15.44
CA GLN A 129 -12.41 -8.60 14.86
C GLN A 129 -13.58 -8.70 15.87
N LEU A 130 -13.37 -9.13 17.11
CA LEU A 130 -14.46 -9.48 18.03
C LEU A 130 -14.64 -8.50 19.19
N SER A 131 -13.56 -7.93 19.71
CA SER A 131 -13.58 -7.19 20.98
C SER A 131 -12.59 -6.03 21.08
N SER A 132 -11.86 -5.72 20.01
CA SER A 132 -10.96 -4.56 20.03
C SER A 132 -11.72 -3.24 19.87
N ASP A 133 -11.08 -2.14 20.27
CA ASP A 133 -11.68 -0.81 20.09
C ASP A 133 -11.63 -0.39 18.61
N CYS A 134 -12.56 0.47 18.21
CA CYS A 134 -12.51 1.17 16.94
C CYS A 134 -11.90 2.57 17.14
N SER A 135 -11.11 3.02 16.19
CA SER A 135 -10.44 4.32 16.24
C SER A 135 -10.11 4.83 14.83
N ASP A 136 -9.87 6.12 14.71
CA ASP A 136 -9.29 6.75 13.53
C ASP A 136 -7.77 6.55 13.43
N ALA A 137 -7.10 6.19 14.53
CA ALA A 137 -5.66 5.94 14.54
C ALA A 137 -5.17 4.88 13.51
N PRO A 138 -5.77 3.68 13.40
CA PRO A 138 -5.39 2.71 12.37
C PRO A 138 -5.65 3.22 10.94
N ILE A 139 -6.68 4.03 10.74
CA ILE A 139 -6.96 4.69 9.45
C ILE A 139 -5.82 5.64 9.09
N ILE A 140 -5.39 6.49 10.03
CA ILE A 140 -4.27 7.42 9.82
C ILE A 140 -2.99 6.65 9.45
N GLN A 141 -2.69 5.58 10.18
CA GLN A 141 -1.51 4.75 9.90
C GLN A 141 -1.59 4.07 8.53
N ALA A 142 -2.77 3.58 8.13
CA ALA A 142 -3.00 2.99 6.82
C ALA A 142 -2.75 4.02 5.69
N LEU A 143 -3.28 5.23 5.82
CA LEU A 143 -3.10 6.31 4.84
C LEU A 143 -1.63 6.75 4.74
N GLN A 144 -0.92 6.86 5.87
CA GLN A 144 0.51 7.17 5.90
C GLN A 144 1.37 6.07 5.25
N ARG A 145 0.91 4.82 5.25
CA ARG A 145 1.55 3.69 4.55
C ARG A 145 1.16 3.60 3.07
N GLY A 146 0.28 4.48 2.58
CA GLY A 146 -0.13 4.54 1.19
C GLY A 146 -1.37 3.70 0.83
N VAL A 147 -2.12 3.16 1.80
CA VAL A 147 -3.40 2.49 1.54
C VAL A 147 -4.35 3.45 0.82
N ARG A 148 -5.00 2.98 -0.25
CA ARG A 148 -5.88 3.74 -1.16
C ARG A 148 -7.36 3.33 -1.09
N VAL A 149 -7.71 2.30 -0.34
CA VAL A 149 -9.11 1.97 -0.01
C VAL A 149 -9.25 1.86 1.51
N ILE A 150 -10.18 2.64 2.08
CA ILE A 150 -10.50 2.62 3.51
C ILE A 150 -11.95 2.16 3.67
N GLU A 151 -12.13 1.08 4.41
CA GLU A 151 -13.44 0.54 4.77
C GLU A 151 -13.96 1.11 6.08
N LEU A 152 -15.24 1.50 6.09
CA LEU A 152 -15.99 1.97 7.25
C LEU A 152 -17.35 1.27 7.33
N ASP A 153 -17.59 0.58 8.44
CA ASP A 153 -18.86 -0.07 8.73
C ASP A 153 -19.73 0.88 9.53
N ILE A 154 -20.77 1.43 8.92
CA ILE A 154 -21.55 2.53 9.49
C ILE A 154 -22.85 2.03 10.10
N TRP A 155 -23.05 2.35 11.37
CA TRP A 155 -24.20 1.94 12.17
C TRP A 155 -24.83 3.12 12.90
N PRO A 156 -26.15 3.07 13.19
CA PRO A 156 -26.77 4.05 14.08
C PRO A 156 -26.11 4.00 15.46
N ASN A 157 -25.82 5.16 16.04
CA ASN A 157 -25.38 5.24 17.44
C ASN A 157 -26.50 4.80 18.40
N THR A 158 -26.19 4.70 19.69
CA THR A 158 -27.15 4.23 20.72
C THR A 158 -28.46 5.02 20.75
N THR A 159 -28.39 6.34 20.53
CA THR A 159 -29.55 7.25 20.51
C THR A 159 -30.26 7.31 19.15
N LYS A 160 -29.73 6.64 18.12
CA LYS A 160 -30.25 6.57 16.74
C LYS A 160 -30.40 7.93 16.04
N ASP A 161 -29.67 8.94 16.51
CA ASP A 161 -29.67 10.29 15.97
C ASP A 161 -28.33 10.63 15.27
N ASN A 162 -27.32 9.76 15.37
CA ASN A 162 -26.01 9.94 14.75
C ASN A 162 -25.43 8.58 14.30
N VAL A 163 -24.21 8.61 13.75
CA VAL A 163 -23.56 7.44 13.15
C VAL A 163 -22.19 7.17 13.75
N ASP A 164 -22.02 5.91 14.12
CA ASP A 164 -20.77 5.34 14.61
C ASP A 164 -20.19 4.36 13.58
N VAL A 165 -18.89 4.10 13.69
CA VAL A 165 -18.16 3.07 12.96
C VAL A 165 -17.78 1.97 13.93
N LEU A 166 -18.20 0.74 13.64
CA LEU A 166 -17.88 -0.45 14.43
C LEU A 166 -18.11 -1.73 13.62
N HIS A 167 -17.52 -2.83 14.07
CA HIS A 167 -17.80 -4.13 13.49
C HIS A 167 -19.11 -4.69 14.08
N GLY A 168 -20.14 -4.79 13.23
CA GLY A 168 -21.48 -5.15 13.63
C GLY A 168 -21.57 -6.52 14.32
N ARG A 169 -22.49 -6.65 15.29
CA ARG A 169 -22.73 -7.91 16.04
C ARG A 169 -21.51 -8.43 16.81
N THR A 170 -20.60 -7.54 17.18
CA THR A 170 -19.43 -7.87 18.01
C THR A 170 -19.36 -6.99 19.26
N LEU A 171 -18.30 -7.14 20.06
CA LEU A 171 -18.05 -6.37 21.28
C LEU A 171 -17.07 -5.21 21.06
N THR A 172 -16.81 -4.82 19.80
CA THR A 172 -15.90 -3.71 19.50
C THR A 172 -16.48 -2.38 19.97
N ALA A 173 -15.69 -1.57 20.66
CA ALA A 173 -16.12 -0.24 21.08
C ALA A 173 -16.18 0.72 19.87
N PRO A 174 -17.27 1.48 19.66
CA PRO A 174 -17.46 2.30 18.47
C PRO A 174 -16.59 3.56 18.43
N VAL A 175 -16.39 4.12 17.24
CA VAL A 175 -15.84 5.46 17.02
C VAL A 175 -16.79 6.30 16.16
N ALA A 176 -17.00 7.57 16.50
CA ALA A 176 -17.89 8.44 15.74
C ALA A 176 -17.42 8.60 14.29
N LEU A 177 -18.33 8.44 13.32
CA LEU A 177 -18.01 8.57 11.89
C LEU A 177 -17.37 9.94 11.56
N SER A 178 -17.85 11.01 12.20
CA SER A 178 -17.30 12.35 12.01
C SER A 178 -15.80 12.45 12.33
N LYS A 179 -15.30 11.64 13.27
CA LYS A 179 -13.89 11.58 13.62
C LYS A 179 -13.09 10.90 12.50
N CYS A 180 -13.56 9.75 12.05
CA CYS A 180 -12.95 9.02 10.92
C CYS A 180 -12.89 9.88 9.66
N LEU A 181 -13.98 10.55 9.27
CA LEU A 181 -14.01 11.40 8.07
C LEU A 181 -13.04 12.58 8.14
N LYS A 182 -12.89 13.21 9.32
CA LYS A 182 -11.92 14.30 9.53
C LYS A 182 -10.48 13.81 9.37
N SER A 183 -10.14 12.69 10.01
CA SER A 183 -8.81 12.10 9.90
C SER A 183 -8.54 11.63 8.46
N ILE A 184 -9.53 11.06 7.78
CA ILE A 184 -9.39 10.73 6.35
C ILE A 184 -9.10 11.99 5.52
N LYS A 185 -9.85 13.09 5.72
CA LYS A 185 -9.60 14.34 4.99
C LYS A 185 -8.16 14.86 5.16
N GLU A 186 -7.65 14.81 6.39
CA GLU A 186 -6.31 15.30 6.73
C GLU A 186 -5.19 14.45 6.11
N TYR A 187 -5.34 13.12 6.12
CA TYR A 187 -4.28 12.19 5.72
C TYR A 187 -4.49 11.54 4.34
N ALA A 188 -5.62 11.79 3.66
CA ALA A 188 -6.00 11.13 2.40
C ALA A 188 -4.86 11.12 1.38
N PHE A 189 -4.09 12.21 1.31
CA PHE A 189 -3.04 12.38 0.31
C PHE A 189 -1.66 12.65 0.90
N SER A 190 -1.39 12.18 2.13
CA SER A 190 -0.09 12.41 2.79
C SER A 190 1.04 11.56 2.20
N ALA A 191 0.73 10.36 1.70
CA ALA A 191 1.71 9.42 1.13
C ALA A 191 1.59 9.26 -0.40
N SER A 192 0.45 9.67 -0.98
CA SER A 192 0.18 9.52 -2.41
C SER A 192 -0.86 10.54 -2.88
N ASP A 193 -0.68 11.09 -4.08
CA ASP A 193 -1.62 12.04 -4.68
C ASP A 193 -2.80 11.36 -5.38
N TYR A 194 -2.71 10.05 -5.61
CA TYR A 194 -3.72 9.26 -6.30
C TYR A 194 -5.01 9.09 -5.48
N PRO A 195 -6.16 8.83 -6.16
CA PRO A 195 -7.46 8.84 -5.51
C PRO A 195 -7.55 7.92 -4.30
N LEU A 196 -8.36 8.35 -3.34
CA LEU A 196 -8.76 7.53 -2.20
C LEU A 196 -10.19 7.03 -2.40
N ILE A 197 -10.43 5.74 -2.17
CA ILE A 197 -11.77 5.17 -2.16
C ILE A 197 -12.16 4.90 -0.70
N ILE A 198 -13.36 5.35 -0.32
CA ILE A 198 -13.97 4.99 0.96
C ILE A 198 -15.10 4.00 0.65
N THR A 199 -14.96 2.77 1.13
CA THR A 199 -16.03 1.77 1.04
C THR A 199 -16.89 1.87 2.30
N LEU A 200 -18.21 1.99 2.12
CA LEU A 200 -19.17 2.07 3.22
C LEU A 200 -19.99 0.79 3.28
N GLU A 201 -19.84 0.04 4.38
CA GLU A 201 -20.79 -1.02 4.73
C GLU A 201 -21.97 -0.40 5.49
N ASP A 202 -23.06 -0.15 4.74
CA ASP A 202 -24.19 0.66 5.20
C ASP A 202 -25.27 -0.16 5.93
N HIS A 203 -25.46 0.14 7.22
CA HIS A 203 -26.52 -0.43 8.08
C HIS A 203 -27.51 0.63 8.59
N LEU A 204 -27.61 1.76 7.89
CA LEU A 204 -28.36 2.94 8.32
C LEU A 204 -29.79 2.98 7.78
N THR A 205 -30.66 3.72 8.49
CA THR A 205 -31.97 4.14 7.98
C THR A 205 -31.82 5.25 6.93
N PRO A 206 -32.82 5.47 6.06
CA PRO A 206 -32.75 6.52 5.03
C PRO A 206 -32.42 7.93 5.57
N ASP A 207 -32.96 8.30 6.73
CA ASP A 207 -32.68 9.61 7.36
C ASP A 207 -31.20 9.74 7.77
N LEU A 208 -30.63 8.66 8.32
CA LEU A 208 -29.21 8.62 8.68
C LEU A 208 -28.32 8.54 7.44
N GLN A 209 -28.73 7.86 6.37
CA GLN A 209 -28.03 7.88 5.08
C GLN A 209 -27.96 9.30 4.51
N ALA A 210 -29.07 10.05 4.54
CA ALA A 210 -29.11 11.45 4.12
C ALA A 210 -28.16 12.32 4.97
N LYS A 211 -28.14 12.09 6.29
CA LYS A 211 -27.21 12.75 7.21
C LYS A 211 -25.74 12.43 6.88
N VAL A 212 -25.41 11.16 6.63
CA VAL A 212 -24.05 10.74 6.24
C VAL A 212 -23.64 11.36 4.91
N ALA A 213 -24.53 11.37 3.91
CA ALA A 213 -24.27 12.03 2.64
C ALA A 213 -23.95 13.53 2.82
N GLN A 214 -24.68 14.21 3.71
CA GLN A 214 -24.40 15.60 4.06
C GLN A 214 -23.03 15.74 4.77
N MET A 215 -22.72 14.88 5.73
CA MET A 215 -21.43 14.87 6.44
C MET A 215 -20.25 14.67 5.48
N ILE A 216 -20.36 13.74 4.54
CA ILE A 216 -19.35 13.46 3.51
C ILE A 216 -19.16 14.67 2.61
N LYS A 217 -20.24 15.25 2.09
CA LYS A 217 -20.19 16.47 1.25
C LYS A 217 -19.54 17.65 1.99
N GLN A 218 -19.92 17.88 3.24
CA GLN A 218 -19.35 18.95 4.07
C GLN A 218 -17.88 18.71 4.41
N THR A 219 -17.50 17.45 4.66
CA THR A 219 -16.13 17.13 5.05
C THR A 219 -15.20 17.26 3.85
N PHE A 220 -15.49 16.60 2.73
CA PHE A 220 -14.58 16.54 1.59
C PHE A 220 -14.72 17.72 0.64
N GLY A 221 -15.89 18.36 0.54
CA GLY A 221 -16.11 19.49 -0.35
C GLY A 221 -15.64 19.17 -1.77
N ASP A 222 -14.75 20.01 -2.31
CA ASP A 222 -14.17 19.83 -3.64
C ASP A 222 -13.33 18.56 -3.78
N MET A 223 -12.82 17.97 -2.70
CA MET A 223 -12.09 16.70 -2.78
C MET A 223 -13.02 15.55 -3.18
N LEU A 224 -14.33 15.65 -2.94
CA LEU A 224 -15.28 14.59 -3.25
C LEU A 224 -15.46 14.48 -4.76
N TYR A 225 -15.19 13.29 -5.32
CA TYR A 225 -15.56 12.97 -6.67
C TYR A 225 -17.03 12.57 -6.72
N SER A 226 -17.81 13.31 -7.51
CA SER A 226 -19.15 12.93 -7.91
C SER A 226 -19.19 12.98 -9.43
N PRO A 227 -19.46 11.85 -10.12
CA PRO A 227 -19.78 11.95 -11.53
C PRO A 227 -21.04 12.82 -11.71
N GLY A 228 -21.16 13.45 -12.88
CA GLY A 228 -22.36 14.18 -13.25
C GLY A 228 -23.58 13.26 -13.38
N THR A 229 -24.70 13.81 -13.87
CA THR A 229 -25.95 13.07 -14.09
C THR A 229 -25.87 11.97 -15.15
N GLU A 230 -24.79 11.90 -15.92
CA GLU A 230 -24.57 10.86 -16.91
C GLU A 230 -23.84 9.67 -16.29
N CYS A 231 -24.38 8.46 -16.49
CA CYS A 231 -23.67 7.24 -16.12
C CYS A 231 -22.34 7.19 -16.86
N LEU A 232 -21.24 7.10 -16.11
CA LEU A 232 -19.91 6.89 -16.69
C LEU A 232 -19.93 5.58 -17.48
N LYS A 233 -19.53 5.63 -18.74
CA LYS A 233 -19.30 4.42 -19.56
C LYS A 233 -18.06 3.66 -19.10
N GLU A 234 -17.04 4.39 -18.65
CA GLU A 234 -15.75 3.87 -18.19
C GLU A 234 -15.30 4.62 -16.93
N PHE A 235 -14.53 3.97 -16.06
CA PHE A 235 -13.97 4.61 -14.87
C PHE A 235 -12.81 5.54 -15.25
N PRO A 236 -12.70 6.74 -14.65
CA PRO A 236 -11.58 7.63 -14.95
C PRO A 236 -10.24 7.03 -14.50
N SER A 237 -9.14 7.57 -15.03
CA SER A 237 -7.79 7.14 -14.67
C SER A 237 -7.37 7.63 -13.29
N PRO A 238 -6.42 6.96 -12.61
CA PRO A 238 -5.80 7.48 -11.39
C PRO A 238 -5.29 8.91 -11.54
N GLU A 239 -4.67 9.24 -12.68
CA GLU A 239 -4.13 10.57 -12.96
C GLU A 239 -5.22 11.65 -12.97
N SER A 240 -6.34 11.40 -13.65
CA SER A 240 -7.48 12.33 -13.70
C SER A 240 -8.18 12.52 -12.34
N LEU A 241 -8.04 11.54 -11.45
CA LEU A 241 -8.65 11.50 -10.13
C LEU A 241 -7.69 11.90 -9.00
N LYS A 242 -6.53 12.49 -9.33
CA LYS A 242 -5.59 12.98 -8.32
C LYS A 242 -6.29 13.93 -7.34
N LYS A 243 -5.98 13.74 -6.06
CA LYS A 243 -6.54 14.47 -4.92
C LYS A 243 -8.07 14.36 -4.79
N ARG A 244 -8.68 13.32 -5.39
CA ARG A 244 -10.11 13.04 -5.24
C ARG A 244 -10.40 11.88 -4.29
N VAL A 245 -11.53 11.99 -3.60
CA VAL A 245 -12.11 10.97 -2.71
C VAL A 245 -13.37 10.42 -3.36
N ILE A 246 -13.45 9.10 -3.50
CA ILE A 246 -14.58 8.40 -4.11
C ILE A 246 -15.31 7.64 -3.01
N ILE A 247 -16.64 7.70 -3.00
CA ILE A 247 -17.46 6.86 -2.12
C ILE A 247 -17.94 5.66 -2.90
N SER A 248 -17.65 4.46 -2.39
CA SER A 248 -18.17 3.20 -2.89
C SER A 248 -19.13 2.62 -1.85
N THR A 249 -20.37 2.37 -2.25
CA THR A 249 -21.37 1.76 -1.37
C THR A 249 -22.38 0.99 -2.20
N LYS A 250 -23.19 0.16 -1.55
CA LYS A 250 -24.25 -0.59 -2.23
C LYS A 250 -25.23 0.39 -2.88
N PRO A 251 -25.66 0.14 -4.12
CA PRO A 251 -26.64 1.01 -4.77
C PRO A 251 -27.98 0.98 -4.01
N PRO A 252 -28.74 2.09 -4.01
CA PRO A 252 -30.08 2.13 -3.43
C PRO A 252 -30.99 1.05 -4.04
N LYS A 253 -31.97 0.57 -3.27
CA LYS A 253 -32.91 -0.46 -3.72
C LYS A 253 -33.72 0.02 -4.93
N GLU A 254 -34.04 1.31 -5.01
CA GLU A 254 -34.77 1.93 -6.12
C GLU A 254 -33.94 1.90 -7.42
N TYR A 255 -32.62 2.02 -7.32
CA TYR A 255 -31.70 1.89 -8.47
C TYR A 255 -31.65 0.43 -8.97
N GLN A 256 -31.70 -0.54 -8.07
CA GLN A 256 -31.75 -1.96 -8.44
C GLN A 256 -33.07 -2.29 -9.15
N GLN A 257 -34.20 -1.81 -8.63
CA GLN A 257 -35.52 -2.00 -9.26
C GLN A 257 -35.59 -1.35 -10.66
N THR A 258 -35.06 -0.15 -10.83
CA THR A 258 -35.03 0.52 -12.16
C THR A 258 -34.06 -0.15 -13.14
N LYS A 259 -32.94 -0.73 -12.67
CA LYS A 259 -32.08 -1.58 -13.48
C LYS A 259 -32.79 -2.86 -13.92
N GLU A 260 -33.46 -3.56 -13.01
CA GLU A 260 -34.21 -4.78 -13.33
C GLU A 260 -35.33 -4.51 -14.35
N VAL A 261 -36.03 -3.38 -14.23
CA VAL A 261 -37.04 -2.96 -15.22
C VAL A 261 -36.41 -2.69 -16.57
N LYS A 262 -35.26 -1.99 -16.62
CA LYS A 262 -34.52 -1.73 -17.86
C LYS A 262 -33.99 -3.02 -18.49
N GLU A 263 -33.39 -3.94 -17.72
CA GLU A 263 -32.91 -5.21 -18.25
C GLU A 263 -34.03 -6.12 -18.76
N LYS A 264 -35.21 -6.11 -18.13
CA LYS A 264 -36.40 -6.80 -18.64
C LYS A 264 -36.91 -6.20 -19.95
N THR A 265 -36.92 -4.87 -20.07
CA THR A 265 -37.30 -4.21 -21.34
C THR A 265 -36.27 -4.45 -22.45
N THR A 266 -34.98 -4.49 -22.13
CA THR A 266 -33.94 -4.83 -23.11
C THR A 266 -34.04 -6.30 -23.56
N LYS A 267 -34.33 -7.24 -22.64
CA LYS A 267 -34.52 -8.67 -22.97
C LYS A 267 -35.78 -8.96 -23.78
N GLU A 268 -36.86 -8.20 -23.60
CA GLU A 268 -38.04 -8.30 -24.48
C GLU A 268 -37.77 -7.76 -25.90
N SER A 269 -36.81 -6.83 -26.05
CA SER A 269 -36.38 -6.31 -27.37
C SER A 269 -35.27 -7.12 -28.06
N SER A 270 -34.60 -8.03 -27.34
CA SER A 270 -33.43 -8.78 -27.82
C SER A 270 -33.71 -10.28 -28.00
N SER A 271 -34.93 -10.68 -28.36
CA SER A 271 -35.26 -12.06 -28.72
C SER A 271 -34.69 -12.50 -30.09
N ALA A 272 -33.72 -11.77 -30.63
CA ALA A 272 -32.85 -12.23 -31.70
C ALA A 272 -31.39 -11.96 -31.32
N GLU A 273 -30.62 -13.05 -31.32
CA GLU A 273 -29.16 -13.18 -31.20
C GLU A 273 -28.59 -13.63 -29.84
N THR A 274 -27.85 -14.73 -29.98
CA THR A 274 -27.43 -15.76 -29.04
C THR A 274 -26.44 -15.35 -27.95
N GLU A 275 -26.55 -16.11 -26.85
CA GLU A 275 -25.77 -16.13 -25.63
C GLU A 275 -24.25 -16.29 -25.82
N ALA A 276 -23.49 -15.51 -25.06
CA ALA A 276 -22.21 -15.95 -24.50
C ALA A 276 -21.90 -15.11 -23.25
N TRP A 277 -22.00 -15.72 -22.05
CA TRP A 277 -21.00 -15.64 -20.98
C TRP A 277 -21.47 -16.37 -19.70
N GLY A 278 -20.75 -17.46 -19.41
CA GLY A 278 -20.33 -17.95 -18.09
C GLY A 278 -21.35 -18.01 -16.95
N SER A 279 -22.04 -19.14 -16.82
CA SER A 279 -22.68 -19.55 -15.57
C SER A 279 -21.62 -19.85 -14.50
N GLU A 280 -21.74 -19.22 -13.33
CA GLU A 280 -21.00 -19.58 -12.12
C GLU A 280 -21.22 -21.06 -11.78
N VAL A 281 -20.11 -21.75 -11.48
CA VAL A 281 -20.12 -23.15 -11.04
C VAL A 281 -20.65 -23.18 -9.62
N SER A 282 -21.82 -23.79 -9.43
CA SER A 282 -22.42 -24.06 -8.12
C SER A 282 -21.70 -25.21 -7.41
N ASP A 283 -21.54 -25.02 -6.10
CA ASP A 283 -20.83 -25.90 -5.17
C ASP A 283 -21.23 -27.38 -5.27
N LEU A 284 -20.22 -28.25 -5.40
CA LEU A 284 -20.37 -29.70 -5.33
C LEU A 284 -20.56 -30.13 -3.86
N THR A 285 -21.79 -30.49 -3.48
CA THR A 285 -22.03 -31.30 -2.27
C THR A 285 -21.65 -32.76 -2.55
N PRO A 286 -20.82 -33.42 -1.71
CA PRO A 286 -20.47 -34.83 -1.93
C PRO A 286 -21.59 -35.75 -1.46
N THR A 287 -22.26 -36.42 -2.39
CA THR A 287 -23.10 -37.59 -2.09
C THR A 287 -22.23 -38.83 -1.98
N TYR A 288 -22.07 -39.33 -0.76
CA TYR A 288 -21.58 -40.68 -0.50
C TYR A 288 -22.63 -41.69 -0.99
N ASN A 289 -22.33 -42.43 -2.06
CA ASN A 289 -23.02 -43.68 -2.35
C ASN A 289 -22.13 -44.85 -1.93
N ASN A 290 -22.54 -45.50 -0.84
CA ASN A 290 -22.26 -46.91 -0.62
C ASN A 290 -22.95 -47.69 -1.74
N ASP A 291 -22.22 -48.50 -2.48
CA ASP A 291 -22.74 -49.83 -2.77
C ASP A 291 -21.64 -50.87 -2.98
N LYS A 292 -21.94 -52.04 -2.40
CA LYS A 292 -21.15 -53.27 -2.33
C LYS A 292 -21.30 -54.08 -3.62
N THR A 293 -20.46 -55.12 -3.71
CA THR A 293 -20.49 -56.33 -4.56
C THR A 293 -19.65 -56.22 -5.84
N MET A 294 -18.72 -57.13 -6.16
CA MET A 294 -18.26 -58.41 -5.59
C MET A 294 -16.74 -58.43 -5.49
#